data_AF-A0A968D149-F1
#
_entry.id   AF-A0A968D149-F1
#
_cell.length_a   1.000
_cell.length_b   1.000
_cell.length_c   1.000
_cell.angle_alpha   90.00
_cell.angle_beta   90.00
_cell.angle_gamma   90.00
#
_symmetry.space_group_name_H-M   'P 1'
#
loop_
_entity.id
_entity.type
_entity.pdbx_description
1 polymer ?
#
loop_
_entity_poly.entity_id
_entity_poly.type
_entity_poly.pdbx_seq_one_letter_code
_entity_poly.pdbx_strand_id
1 'polypeptide(L)'
;PFPIQVCINGREWLAREMDKAGIEYERRENCFIHIADMQKAQEMADATAKRNWHKLLDRFNPLLQQLDIHGYYWTIREAEYATDIIFKN
;
A
#
# COMPACT_ATOMS: atom_id res chain seq x y z
N PRO A 1 -3.34 -22.12 -12.35
CA PRO A 1 -4.79 -22.09 -12.07
C PRO A 1 -5.18 -20.77 -11.38
N PHE A 2 -6.17 -20.06 -11.92
CA PHE A 2 -6.71 -18.75 -11.49
C PHE A 2 -5.68 -17.68 -11.09
N PRO A 3 -4.87 -17.17 -12.04
CA PRO A 3 -3.96 -16.07 -11.74
C PRO A 3 -4.75 -14.82 -11.35
N ILE A 4 -4.59 -14.37 -10.11
CA ILE A 4 -5.10 -13.06 -9.66
C ILE A 4 -3.94 -12.09 -9.70
N GLN A 5 -4.12 -10.99 -10.42
CA GLN A 5 -3.20 -9.87 -10.38
C GLN A 5 -3.80 -8.76 -9.53
N VAL A 6 -3.05 -8.32 -8.52
CA VAL A 6 -3.41 -7.18 -7.68
C VAL A 6 -2.40 -6.08 -7.91
N CYS A 7 -2.88 -4.87 -8.19
CA CYS A 7 -2.06 -3.67 -8.29
C CYS A 7 -2.30 -2.81 -7.04
N ILE A 8 -1.22 -2.35 -6.41
CA ILE A 8 -1.27 -1.50 -5.22
C ILE A 8 -0.57 -0.20 -5.55
N ASN A 9 -1.25 0.93 -5.36
CA ASN A 9 -0.64 2.25 -5.41
C ASN A 9 -0.30 2.67 -3.97
N GLY A 10 1.01 2.78 -3.67
CA GLY A 10 1.48 3.12 -2.31
C GLY A 10 1.05 4.52 -1.84
N ARG A 11 0.90 5.48 -2.76
CA ARG A 11 0.49 6.86 -2.43
C ARG A 11 -1.00 6.96 -2.13
N GLU A 12 -1.82 6.28 -2.91
CA GLU A 12 -3.25 6.15 -2.63
C GLU A 12 -3.49 5.39 -1.32
N TRP A 13 -2.68 4.36 -1.03
CA TRP A 13 -2.73 3.67 0.25
C TRP A 13 -2.40 4.62 1.41
N LEU A 14 -1.31 5.38 1.29
CA LEU A 14 -0.89 6.36 2.30
C LEU A 14 -1.98 7.43 2.53
N ALA A 15 -2.56 7.98 1.46
CA ALA A 15 -3.66 8.95 1.55
C ALA A 15 -4.81 8.43 2.40
N ARG A 16 -5.25 7.19 2.17
CA ARG A 16 -6.34 6.57 2.93
C ARG A 16 -6.00 6.30 4.39
N GLU A 17 -4.75 5.98 4.70
CA GLU A 17 -4.32 5.81 6.09
C GLU A 17 -4.25 7.17 6.81
N MET A 18 -3.82 8.23 6.12
CA MET A 18 -3.85 9.59 6.64
C MET A 18 -5.29 10.10 6.85
N ASP A 19 -6.22 9.82 5.92
CA ASP A 19 -7.64 10.14 6.06
C ASP A 19 -8.23 9.52 7.34
N LYS A 20 -7.94 8.23 7.58
CA LYS A 20 -8.39 7.52 8.79
C LYS A 20 -7.79 8.06 10.08
N ALA A 21 -6.56 8.57 10.01
CA ALA A 21 -5.86 9.16 11.13
C ALA A 21 -6.21 10.64 11.36
N GLY A 22 -6.99 11.26 10.46
CA GLY A 22 -7.32 12.68 10.52
C GLY A 22 -6.13 13.60 10.25
N ILE A 23 -5.14 13.14 9.48
CA ILE A 23 -3.97 13.94 9.11
C ILE A 23 -4.31 14.75 7.87
N GLU A 24 -4.23 16.07 7.96
CA GLU A 24 -4.42 16.96 6.82
C GLU A 24 -3.26 16.86 5.82
N TYR A 25 -3.59 16.82 4.53
CA TYR A 25 -2.63 16.85 3.44
C TYR A 25 -3.23 17.53 2.21
N GLU A 26 -2.37 18.05 1.33
CA GLU A 26 -2.76 18.50 -0.01
C GLU A 26 -2.09 17.59 -1.04
N ARG A 27 -2.90 17.05 -1.95
CA ARG A 27 -2.45 16.17 -3.03
C ARG A 27 -2.81 16.76 -4.38
N ARG A 28 -1.85 16.76 -5.31
CA ARG A 28 -2.08 17.01 -6.74
C ARG A 28 -1.72 15.76 -7.51
N GLU A 29 -2.74 15.15 -8.11
CA GLU A 29 -2.60 13.86 -8.77
C GLU A 29 -1.95 12.81 -7.86
N ASN A 30 -0.76 12.34 -8.23
CA ASN A 30 0.00 11.33 -7.49
C ASN A 30 1.10 11.96 -6.62
N CYS A 31 1.07 13.27 -6.34
CA CYS A 31 2.11 13.96 -5.56
C CYS A 31 1.51 14.65 -4.32
N PHE A 32 2.10 14.42 -3.16
CA PHE A 32 1.78 15.17 -1.94
C PHE A 32 2.61 16.45 -1.89
N ILE A 33 1.93 17.59 -1.92
CA ILE A 33 2.58 18.91 -1.88
C ILE A 33 2.57 19.52 -0.47
N HIS A 34 1.71 19.00 0.41
CA HIS A 34 1.69 19.34 1.83
C HIS A 34 1.20 18.14 2.63
N ILE A 35 1.80 17.92 3.81
CA ILE A 35 1.35 16.94 4.80
C ILE A 35 1.58 17.57 6.18
N ALA A 36 0.53 17.66 6.99
CA ALA A 36 0.58 18.33 8.29
C ALA A 36 1.50 17.62 9.31
N ASP A 37 1.53 16.29 9.29
CA ASP A 37 2.43 15.48 10.11
C ASP A 37 3.29 14.56 9.24
N MET A 38 4.45 15.08 8.85
CA MET A 38 5.39 14.36 7.99
C MET A 38 5.95 13.09 8.63
N GLN A 39 6.22 13.13 9.93
CA GLN A 39 6.79 11.99 10.63
C GLN A 39 5.78 10.85 10.67
N LYS A 40 4.52 11.17 11.00
CA LYS A 40 3.45 10.17 11.04
C LYS A 40 3.15 9.58 9.65
N ALA A 41 3.16 10.42 8.61
CA ALA A 41 3.01 9.94 7.24
C ALA A 41 4.14 8.99 6.82
N GLN A 42 5.39 9.28 7.19
CA GLN A 42 6.51 8.38 6.93
C GLN A 42 6.36 7.04 7.67
N GLU A 43 5.97 7.07 8.94
CA GLU A 43 5.71 5.84 9.72
C GLU A 43 4.63 4.96 9.05
N MET A 44 3.58 5.58 8.52
CA MET A 44 2.50 4.88 7.81
C MET A 44 2.97 4.29 6.47
N ALA A 45 3.78 5.02 5.71
CA ALA A 45 4.36 4.55 4.46
C ALA A 45 5.27 3.32 4.71
N ASP A 46 6.13 3.40 5.73
CA ASP A 46 7.01 2.31 6.14
C ASP A 46 6.23 1.07 6.59
N ALA A 47 5.15 1.28 7.37
CA ALA A 47 4.29 0.19 7.83
C ALA A 47 3.58 -0.52 6.66
N THR A 48 3.22 0.24 5.62
CA THR A 48 2.63 -0.30 4.40
C THR A 48 3.63 -1.19 3.65
N ALA A 49 4.87 -0.74 3.49
CA ALA A 49 5.92 -1.53 2.84
C ALA A 49 6.24 -2.83 3.59
N LYS A 50 6.23 -2.80 4.93
CA LYS A 50 6.53 -3.95 5.81
C LYS A 50 5.33 -4.87 6.08
N ARG A 51 4.16 -4.58 5.49
CA ARG A 51 2.93 -5.34 5.73
C ARG A 51 3.09 -6.79 5.29
N ASN A 52 2.45 -7.72 6.02
CA ASN A 52 2.29 -9.10 5.55
C ASN A 52 1.28 -9.15 4.39
N TRP A 53 1.77 -8.86 3.19
CA TRP A 53 0.98 -8.82 1.97
C TRP A 53 0.37 -10.17 1.62
N HIS A 54 1.08 -11.29 1.82
CA HIS A 54 0.55 -12.63 1.58
C HIS A 54 -0.77 -12.86 2.32
N LYS A 55 -0.78 -12.63 3.64
CA LYS A 55 -1.98 -12.80 4.47
C LYS A 55 -3.12 -11.87 4.07
N LEU A 56 -2.81 -10.65 3.63
CA LEU A 56 -3.82 -9.72 3.14
C LEU A 56 -4.41 -10.20 1.82
N LEU A 57 -3.54 -10.64 0.90
CA LEU A 57 -3.89 -10.98 -0.47
C LEU A 57 -4.65 -12.31 -0.56
N ASP A 58 -4.37 -13.28 0.32
CA ASP A 58 -5.11 -14.55 0.41
C ASP A 58 -6.62 -14.34 0.55
N ARG A 59 -7.05 -13.22 1.17
CA ARG A 59 -8.46 -12.87 1.33
C ARG A 59 -9.18 -12.58 0.02
N PHE A 60 -8.45 -12.21 -1.04
CA PHE A 60 -9.02 -11.92 -2.36
C PHE A 60 -9.14 -13.16 -3.24
N ASN A 61 -8.63 -14.31 -2.81
CA ASN A 61 -8.81 -15.56 -3.50
C ASN A 61 -9.74 -16.50 -2.70
N PRO A 62 -11.07 -16.44 -2.90
CA PRO A 62 -12.02 -17.27 -2.16
C PRO A 62 -11.82 -18.77 -2.39
N LEU A 63 -11.16 -19.15 -3.50
CA LEU A 63 -10.90 -20.56 -3.84
C LEU A 63 -9.85 -21.19 -2.92
N LEU A 64 -9.01 -20.40 -2.23
CA LEU A 64 -8.05 -20.92 -1.26
C LEU A 64 -8.72 -21.62 -0.07
N GLN A 65 -9.94 -21.23 0.25
CA GLN A 65 -10.71 -21.84 1.34
C GLN A 65 -11.49 -23.07 0.88
N GLN A 66 -11.66 -23.26 -0.43
CA GLN A 66 -12.53 -24.29 -1.02
C GLN A 66 -11.75 -25.43 -1.67
N LEU A 67 -10.50 -25.20 -2.03
CA LEU A 67 -9.65 -26.18 -2.71
C LEU A 67 -8.55 -26.63 -1.76
N ASP A 68 -8.36 -27.95 -1.64
CA ASP A 68 -7.20 -28.54 -0.96
C ASP A 68 -5.97 -28.43 -1.89
N ILE A 69 -5.48 -27.21 -2.04
CA ILE A 69 -4.28 -26.90 -2.83
C ILE A 69 -3.10 -26.75 -1.87
N HIS A 70 -2.00 -27.45 -2.16
CA HIS A 70 -0.73 -27.41 -1.40
C HIS A 70 0.04 -26.08 -1.55
N GLY A 71 -0.66 -24.95 -1.37
CA GLY A 71 -0.10 -23.61 -1.33
C GLY A 71 -0.51 -22.75 -2.53
N TYR A 72 -0.92 -21.52 -2.24
CA TYR A 72 -1.01 -20.43 -3.19
C TYR A 72 0.13 -19.46 -2.88
N TYR A 73 0.90 -19.10 -3.91
CA TYR A 73 2.05 -18.23 -3.74
C TYR A 73 1.80 -16.89 -4.45
N TRP A 74 2.13 -15.81 -3.77
CA TRP A 74 2.10 -14.47 -4.35
C TRP A 74 3.50 -14.10 -4.79
N THR A 75 3.63 -13.55 -5.99
CA THR A 75 4.88 -12.96 -6.49
C THR A 75 4.68 -11.50 -6.82
N ILE A 76 5.77 -10.74 -6.73
CA ILE A 76 5.81 -9.37 -7.22
C ILE A 76 6.22 -9.45 -8.69
N ARG A 77 5.33 -9.01 -9.59
CA ARG A 77 5.64 -8.93 -11.02
C ARG A 77 6.41 -7.65 -11.33
N GLU A 78 5.96 -6.53 -10.78
CA GLU A 78 6.56 -5.21 -10.93
C GLU A 78 6.49 -4.48 -9.58
N ALA A 79 7.52 -3.72 -9.25
CA ALA A 79 7.58 -2.86 -8.08
C ALA A 79 8.20 -1.52 -8.47
N GLU A 80 7.58 -0.45 -8.03
CA GLU A 80 8.11 0.90 -8.13
C GLU A 80 8.46 1.41 -6.73
N TYR A 81 9.59 2.09 -6.60
CA TYR A 81 9.97 2.81 -5.40
C TYR A 81 10.23 4.26 -5.76
N ALA A 82 9.68 5.18 -4.96
CA ALA A 82 9.82 6.61 -5.16
C ALA A 82 10.31 7.27 -3.86
N THR A 83 11.13 8.30 -4.02
CA THR A 83 11.56 9.17 -2.91
C THR A 83 11.01 10.56 -3.16
N ASP A 84 10.22 11.07 -2.22
CA ASP A 84 9.72 12.44 -2.26
C ASP A 84 10.67 13.37 -1.52
N ILE A 85 10.95 14.53 -2.12
CA ILE A 85 11.76 15.59 -1.52
C ILE A 85 10.85 16.76 -1.19
N ILE A 86 10.79 17.12 0.08
CA ILE A 86 9.96 18.20 0.58
C ILE A 86 10.86 19.29 1.13
N PHE A 87 10.73 20.49 0.56
CA PHE A 87 11.50 21.66 0.96
C PHE A 87 10.90 22.27 2.23
N LYS A 88 11.75 22.61 3.19
CA LYS A 88 11.39 23.46 4.32
C LYS A 88 11.62 24.91 3.91
N ASN A 89 10.65 25.77 4.17
CA ASN A 89 10.83 27.21 4.07
C ASN A 89 11.74 27.72 5.19
#